data_AF-A0A3C0E9S4-F1
#
_entry.id   AF-A0A3C0E9S4-F1
#
_cell.length_a   1.000
_cell.length_b   1.000
_cell.length_c   1.000
_cell.angle_alpha   90.00
_cell.angle_beta   90.00
_cell.angle_gamma   90.00
#
_symmetry.space_group_name_H-M   'P 1'
#
loop_
_entity.id
_entity.type
_entity.pdbx_description
1 polymer ?
#
loop_
_entity_poly.entity_id
_entity_poly.type
_entity_poly.pdbx_seq_one_letter_code
_entity_poly.pdbx_strand_id
1 'polypeptide(L)' 'MQLGAVFPQTEIGADPIGVRDYAQAAEAMGYQHLLVFDHVLGADASQHG' A
#
# COMPACT_ATOMS: atom_id res chain seq x y z
N MET A 1 9.72 -4.84 18.39
CA MET A 1 9.28 -3.87 17.37
C MET A 1 8.63 -4.64 16.24
N GLN A 2 7.51 -4.16 15.67
CA GLN A 2 6.85 -4.79 14.53
C GLN A 2 7.04 -3.90 13.30
N LEU A 3 7.42 -4.50 12.17
CA LEU A 3 7.63 -3.81 10.90
C LEU A 3 6.43 -4.07 9.98
N GLY A 4 6.01 -3.04 9.25
CA GLY A 4 4.98 -3.14 8.22
C GLY A 4 5.43 -2.47 6.92
N ALA A 5 4.69 -2.74 5.84
CA ALA A 5 4.90 -2.11 4.54
C ALA A 5 3.66 -1.29 4.13
N VAL A 6 3.87 -0.18 3.43
CA VAL A 6 2.80 0.59 2.81
C VAL A 6 2.55 0.01 1.44
N PHE A 7 1.30 -0.38 1.17
CA PHE A 7 0.89 -0.87 -0.13
C PHE A 7 1.06 0.23 -1.19
N PRO A 8 1.73 -0.01 -2.33
CA PRO A 8 2.01 1.03 -3.32
C PRO A 8 0.80 1.31 -4.22
N GLN A 9 -0.23 1.98 -3.68
CA GLN A 9 -1.51 2.20 -4.38
C GLN A 9 -1.35 2.91 -5.72
N THR A 10 -0.39 3.83 -5.82
CA THR A 10 -0.20 4.70 -7.00
C THR A 10 0.63 4.04 -8.09
N GLU A 11 1.47 3.05 -7.76
CA GLU A 11 2.42 2.43 -8.68
C GLU A 11 1.98 1.03 -9.15
N ILE A 12 1.28 0.25 -8.31
CA ILE A 12 1.07 -1.18 -8.55
C ILE A 12 0.07 -1.51 -9.67
N GLY A 13 -0.76 -0.55 -10.06
CA GLY A 13 -1.82 -0.74 -11.06
C GLY A 13 -2.99 -1.57 -10.53
N ALA A 14 -3.79 -2.14 -11.46
CA ALA A 14 -5.08 -2.79 -11.14
C ALA A 14 -5.10 -4.31 -11.35
N ASP A 15 -3.95 -4.96 -11.62
CA ASP A 15 -3.89 -6.42 -11.79
C ASP A 15 -4.01 -7.15 -10.44
N PRO A 16 -5.07 -7.94 -10.20
CA PRO A 16 -5.26 -8.65 -8.94
C PRO A 16 -4.17 -9.69 -8.67
N ILE A 17 -3.52 -10.25 -9.71
CA ILE A 17 -2.42 -11.19 -9.54
C ILE A 17 -1.19 -10.47 -8.99
N GLY A 18 -0.81 -9.33 -9.58
CA GLY A 18 0.26 -8.48 -9.06
C GLY A 18 0.04 -8.03 -7.61
N VAL A 19 -1.20 -7.69 -7.24
CA VAL A 19 -1.54 -7.31 -5.84
C VAL A 19 -1.29 -8.46 -4.86
N ARG A 20 -1.73 -9.68 -5.22
CA ARG A 20 -1.51 -10.88 -4.40
C ARG A 20 -0.01 -11.15 -4.24
N ASP A 21 0.73 -11.12 -5.35
CA ASP A 21 2.15 -11.46 -5.36
C ASP A 21 2.96 -10.46 -4.51
N TYR A 22 2.60 -9.17 -4.54
CA TYR A 22 3.17 -8.17 -3.62
C TYR A 22 2.91 -8.52 -2.16
N ALA A 23 1.66 -8.84 -1.80
CA ALA A 23 1.30 -9.15 -0.41
C ALA A 23 2.04 -10.39 0.12
N GLN A 24 2.14 -11.43 -0.70
CA GLN A 24 2.88 -12.65 -0.36
C GLN A 24 4.39 -12.40 -0.24
N ALA A 25 4.97 -11.57 -1.11
CA ALA A 25 6.37 -11.20 -1.00
C ALA A 25 6.65 -10.41 0.29
N ALA A 26 5.77 -9.47 0.66
CA ALA A 26 5.89 -8.72 1.91
C ALA A 26 5.83 -9.64 3.13
N GLU A 27 4.92 -10.60 3.15
CA GLU A 27 4.83 -11.63 4.20
C GLU A 27 6.11 -12.48 4.25
N ALA A 28 6.61 -12.95 3.11
CA ALA A 28 7.83 -13.76 3.03
C ALA A 28 9.09 -13.02 3.49
N MET A 29 9.11 -11.68 3.36
CA MET A 29 10.19 -10.82 3.88
C MET A 29 10.09 -10.56 5.40
N GLY A 30 9.03 -11.04 6.07
CA GLY A 30 8.84 -10.92 7.51
C GLY A 30 8.10 -9.66 7.97
N TYR A 31 7.46 -8.92 7.07
CA TYR A 31 6.56 -7.83 7.45
C TYR A 31 5.28 -8.42 8.07
N GLN A 32 4.83 -7.82 9.17
CA GLN A 32 3.67 -8.30 9.93
C GLN A 32 2.38 -7.55 9.60
N HIS A 33 2.51 -6.40 8.92
CA HIS A 33 1.39 -5.51 8.61
C HIS A 33 1.52 -4.94 7.21
N LEU A 34 0.39 -4.83 6.51
CA LEU A 34 0.26 -4.04 5.29
C LEU A 34 -0.69 -2.88 5.56
N LEU A 35 -0.25 -1.65 5.27
CA LEU A 35 -1.07 -0.45 5.37
C LEU A 35 -1.63 -0.08 3.99
N VAL A 36 -2.95 0.07 3.91
CA VAL A 36 -3.65 0.53 2.71
C VAL A 36 -4.45 1.78 3.05
N PHE A 37 -4.33 2.81 2.23
CA PHE A 37 -5.15 4.00 2.34
C PHE A 37 -6.40 3.88 1.46
N ASP A 38 -7.57 4.06 2.08
CA ASP A 38 -8.85 4.22 1.39
C ASP A 38 -9.32 5.68 1.56
N HIS A 39 -8.73 6.57 0.76
CA HIS A 39 -9.09 7.99 0.80
C HIS A 39 -10.34 8.23 -0.04
N VAL A 40 -11.49 8.37 0.62
CA VAL A 40 -12.76 8.75 -0.01
C VAL A 40 -12.79 10.26 -0.37
N LEU A 41 -12.08 11.09 0.39
CA LEU A 41 -11.87 12.51 0.12
C LEU A 41 -10.42 12.72 -0.31
N GLY A 42 -10.22 13.18 -1.54
CA GLY A 42 -8.90 13.45 -2.09
C GLY A 42 -8.19 14.60 -1.38
N ALA A 43 -6.86 14.65 -1.47
CA ALA A 43 -6.09 15.79 -1.00
C ALA A 43 -6.52 17.06 -1.77
N ASP A 44 -6.81 18.14 -1.05
CA ASP A 44 -7.09 19.43 -1.66
C ASP A 44 -5.82 19.98 -2.31
N ALA A 45 -5.78 19.99 -3.64
CA ALA A 45 -4.62 20.47 -4.40
C ALA A 45 -4.32 21.97 -4.18
N SER A 46 -5.25 22.73 -3.57
CA SER A 46 -5.01 24.13 -3.19
C SER A 46 -4.31 24.30 -1.84
N GLN A 47 -4.20 23.23 -1.05
CA GLN A 47 -3.48 23.23 0.22
C GLN A 47 -2.08 22.65 0.01
N HIS A 48 -1.06 23.48 0.21
CA HIS A 48 0.34 23.06 0.24
C HIS A 48 0.87 23.29 1.66
N GLY A 49 1.45 22.25 2.25
CA GLY A 49 2.11 22.33 3.56
C GLY A 49 3.44 23.06 3.52
#